data_AF-A0A0S8E0Y4-F1
#
_entry.id   AF-A0A0S8E0Y4-F1
#
_cell.length_a   1.000
_cell.length_b   1.000
_cell.length_c   1.000
_cell.angle_alpha   90.00
_cell.angle_beta   90.00
_cell.angle_gamma   90.00
#
_symmetry.space_group_name_H-M   'P 1'
#
loop_
_entity.id
_entity.type
_entity.pdbx_description
1 polymer ?
#
loop_
_entity_poly.entity_id
_entity_poly.type
_entity_poly.pdbx_seq_one_letter_code
_entity_poly.pdbx_strand_id
1 'polypeptide(L)'
;MLLVAGGAVPATAEEPGAMDDTQRVAEIQAQMLAGKTEEAITAAKAFLRTAKDETSKTEAMRVLAEGLRKSGNWQSAIGAYRALRDRFEKSSDEYLRCGAIADVLAGSRDGIYKGAGAATGAEGTEVKKVSDDEGLNAALALLAQSRCARLKSKAALLQRARTPQELLRTFGPVAEEARQIFILAADTPPDDVRAMGKTAGERLAQIHMQANTVLQKKLQDYQQTGKFRRPWSFTNIEKKDIKDTNLMCKDMAAAEREFQTALASVAGSGEWAEGAALRTESTERAAAYEQLAKEFVVPAYEIIFY
;
A
#
# COMPACT_ATOMS: atom_id res chain seq x y z
N MET A 1 47.93 40.18 -46.35
CA MET A 1 46.75 40.29 -45.47
C MET A 1 45.56 39.77 -46.27
N LEU A 2 45.08 38.53 -46.04
CA LEU A 2 43.90 38.18 -45.20
C LEU A 2 42.63 38.88 -45.72
N LEU A 3 41.49 38.27 -46.10
CA LEU A 3 40.78 37.00 -45.81
C LEU A 3 40.09 36.49 -47.12
N VAL A 4 40.04 35.20 -47.49
CA VAL A 4 39.23 34.05 -47.00
C VAL A 4 37.70 34.18 -47.13
N ALA A 5 37.20 33.44 -48.14
CA ALA A 5 35.94 32.71 -48.35
C ALA A 5 34.76 32.85 -47.35
N GLY A 6 33.58 33.14 -47.91
CA GLY A 6 32.26 32.79 -47.37
C GLY A 6 31.51 31.88 -48.35
N GLY A 7 31.91 30.61 -48.39
CA GLY A 7 31.23 29.56 -49.15
C GLY A 7 30.02 29.02 -48.40
N ALA A 8 28.97 28.70 -49.15
CA ALA A 8 27.74 28.10 -48.67
C ALA A 8 28.00 26.85 -47.80
N VAL A 9 27.43 26.83 -46.60
CA VAL A 9 27.33 25.61 -45.80
C VAL A 9 26.07 24.87 -46.23
N PRO A 10 26.16 23.59 -46.61
CA PRO A 10 25.02 22.81 -47.06
C PRO A 10 24.10 22.47 -45.89
N ALA A 11 22.83 22.24 -46.23
CA ALA A 11 21.84 21.63 -45.37
C ALA A 11 22.44 20.41 -44.66
N THR A 12 22.46 20.46 -43.32
CA THR A 12 22.66 19.27 -42.49
C THR A 12 21.55 18.29 -42.86
N ALA A 13 21.94 17.21 -43.52
CA ALA A 13 21.11 16.04 -43.73
C ALA A 13 20.50 15.63 -42.39
N GLU A 14 19.17 15.62 -42.31
CA GLU A 14 18.44 14.91 -41.27
C GLU A 14 18.97 13.47 -41.26
N GLU A 15 19.46 13.03 -40.10
CA GLU A 15 19.79 11.62 -39.90
C GLU A 15 18.56 10.78 -40.26
N PRO A 16 18.73 9.67 -41.01
CA PRO A 16 17.61 8.85 -41.45
C PRO A 16 16.92 8.24 -40.23
N GLY A 17 15.74 8.78 -39.92
CA GLY A 17 14.66 8.17 -39.12
C GLY A 17 15.11 7.27 -37.99
N ALA A 18 15.72 7.83 -36.94
CA ALA A 18 15.80 7.16 -35.66
C ALA A 18 14.36 6.95 -35.15
N MET A 19 13.83 5.77 -35.43
CA MET A 19 12.50 5.36 -35.00
C MET A 19 12.37 5.58 -33.49
N ASP A 20 11.39 6.38 -33.10
CA ASP A 20 11.19 6.84 -31.73
C ASP A 20 11.06 5.63 -30.76
N ASP A 21 11.59 5.73 -29.55
CA ASP A 21 11.57 4.66 -28.55
C ASP A 21 10.12 4.19 -28.30
N THR A 22 9.16 5.12 -28.34
CA THR A 22 7.72 4.86 -28.26
C THR A 22 7.20 3.99 -29.40
N GLN A 23 7.60 4.30 -30.64
CA GLN A 23 7.19 3.53 -31.82
C GLN A 23 7.76 2.11 -31.77
N ARG A 24 8.99 1.95 -31.28
CA ARG A 24 9.65 0.63 -31.15
C ARG A 24 8.95 -0.24 -30.12
N VAL A 25 8.53 0.33 -29.00
CA VAL A 25 7.71 -0.37 -28.00
C VAL A 25 6.35 -0.78 -28.59
N ALA A 26 5.70 0.11 -29.34
CA ALA A 26 4.42 -0.21 -29.97
C ALA A 26 4.52 -1.40 -30.94
N GLU A 27 5.60 -1.48 -31.74
CA GLU A 27 5.85 -2.64 -32.60
C GLU A 27 6.08 -3.94 -31.82
N ILE A 28 6.85 -3.87 -30.73
CA ILE A 28 7.09 -5.01 -29.83
C ILE A 28 5.77 -5.50 -29.23
N GLN A 29 4.90 -4.59 -28.79
CA GLN A 29 3.57 -4.91 -28.29
C GLN A 29 2.67 -5.50 -29.38
N ALA A 30 2.71 -4.96 -30.61
CA ALA A 30 1.94 -5.49 -31.73
C ALA A 30 2.36 -6.92 -32.10
N GLN A 31 3.66 -7.24 -32.06
CA GLN A 31 4.16 -8.61 -32.25
C GLN A 31 3.62 -9.56 -31.18
N MET A 32 3.58 -9.10 -29.92
CA MET A 32 3.03 -9.88 -28.81
C MET A 32 1.53 -10.17 -29.00
N LEU A 33 0.75 -9.15 -29.40
CA LEU A 33 -0.68 -9.30 -29.69
C LEU A 33 -0.95 -10.19 -30.91
N ALA A 34 -0.05 -10.20 -31.89
CA ALA A 34 -0.13 -11.07 -33.06
C ALA A 34 0.25 -12.54 -32.76
N GLY A 35 0.53 -12.90 -31.50
CA GLY A 35 0.94 -14.24 -31.08
C GLY A 35 2.39 -14.59 -31.41
N LYS A 36 3.17 -13.64 -31.93
CA LYS A 36 4.59 -13.80 -32.29
C LYS A 36 5.49 -13.63 -31.06
N THR A 37 5.26 -14.47 -30.07
CA THR A 37 5.83 -14.34 -28.72
C THR A 37 7.36 -14.34 -28.71
N GLU A 38 8.01 -15.23 -29.46
CA GLU A 38 9.48 -15.32 -29.54
C GLU A 38 10.12 -14.10 -30.25
N GLU A 39 9.45 -13.58 -31.28
CA GLU A 39 9.88 -12.37 -31.98
C GLU A 39 9.78 -11.17 -31.03
N ALA A 40 8.66 -11.04 -30.32
CA ALA A 40 8.44 -9.99 -29.32
C ALA A 40 9.46 -10.05 -28.16
N ILE A 41 9.77 -11.25 -27.64
CA ILE A 41 10.80 -11.44 -26.60
C ILE A 41 12.17 -10.98 -27.12
N THR A 42 12.52 -11.36 -28.34
CA THR A 42 13.83 -11.03 -28.93
C THR A 42 13.94 -9.53 -29.17
N ALA A 43 12.90 -8.92 -29.73
CA ALA A 43 12.82 -7.48 -29.97
C ALA A 43 12.84 -6.69 -28.65
N ALA A 44 12.12 -7.12 -27.62
CA ALA A 44 12.14 -6.52 -26.29
C ALA A 44 13.54 -6.57 -25.66
N LYS A 45 14.23 -7.72 -25.70
CA LYS A 45 15.61 -7.85 -25.20
C LYS A 45 16.58 -6.94 -25.94
N ALA A 46 16.47 -6.84 -27.26
CA ALA A 46 17.30 -5.96 -28.06
C ALA A 46 17.05 -4.48 -27.74
N PHE A 47 15.76 -4.10 -27.64
CA PHE A 47 15.35 -2.75 -27.31
C PHE A 47 15.84 -2.32 -25.92
N LEU A 48 15.70 -3.17 -24.89
CA LEU A 48 16.13 -2.88 -23.52
C LEU A 48 17.63 -2.57 -23.39
N ARG A 49 18.47 -3.05 -24.32
CA ARG A 49 19.92 -2.73 -24.35
C ARG A 49 20.22 -1.34 -24.90
N THR A 50 19.34 -0.80 -25.75
CA THR A 50 19.57 0.45 -26.49
C THR A 50 18.66 1.59 -26.07
N ALA A 51 17.53 1.28 -25.43
CA ALA A 51 16.51 2.25 -25.06
C ALA A 51 17.09 3.30 -24.10
N LYS A 52 16.65 4.54 -24.26
CA LYS A 52 17.06 5.66 -23.39
C LYS A 52 15.91 6.09 -22.48
N ASP A 53 14.68 6.06 -23.00
CA ASP A 53 13.50 6.42 -22.24
C ASP A 53 13.10 5.35 -21.20
N GLU A 54 12.90 5.77 -19.95
CA GLU A 54 12.59 4.85 -18.84
C GLU A 54 11.15 4.33 -18.88
N THR A 55 10.21 5.12 -19.41
CA THR A 55 8.82 4.68 -19.60
C THR A 55 8.77 3.55 -20.64
N SER A 56 9.39 3.77 -21.79
CA SER A 56 9.50 2.81 -22.89
C SER A 56 10.24 1.54 -22.47
N LYS A 57 11.32 1.65 -21.68
CA LYS A 57 11.98 0.47 -21.08
C LYS A 57 11.04 -0.32 -20.18
N THR A 58 10.22 0.35 -19.37
CA THR A 58 9.29 -0.30 -18.46
C THR A 58 8.22 -1.06 -19.24
N GLU A 59 7.68 -0.49 -20.32
CA GLU A 59 6.74 -1.17 -21.22
C GLU A 59 7.39 -2.35 -21.95
N ALA A 60 8.61 -2.21 -22.47
CA ALA A 60 9.33 -3.33 -23.08
C ALA A 60 9.64 -4.45 -22.07
N MET A 61 9.93 -4.10 -20.81
CA MET A 61 10.07 -5.09 -19.73
C MET A 61 8.76 -5.81 -19.42
N ARG A 62 7.61 -5.11 -19.51
CA ARG A 62 6.29 -5.74 -19.39
C ARG A 62 6.07 -6.79 -20.48
N VAL A 63 6.35 -6.44 -21.74
CA VAL A 63 6.25 -7.40 -22.86
C VAL A 63 7.23 -8.57 -22.69
N LEU A 64 8.46 -8.31 -22.25
CA LEU A 64 9.44 -9.36 -21.98
C LEU A 64 8.96 -10.33 -20.90
N ALA A 65 8.46 -9.82 -19.77
CA ALA A 65 7.98 -10.64 -18.67
C ALA A 65 6.77 -11.49 -19.07
N GLU A 66 5.82 -10.90 -19.78
CA GLU A 66 4.64 -11.59 -20.30
C GLU A 66 5.00 -12.64 -21.35
N GLY A 67 5.88 -12.29 -22.29
CA GLY A 67 6.35 -13.20 -23.33
C GLY A 67 7.03 -14.43 -22.75
N LEU A 68 7.95 -14.24 -21.81
CA LEU A 68 8.65 -15.34 -21.13
C LEU A 68 7.68 -16.25 -20.36
N ARG A 69 6.60 -15.70 -19.80
CA ARG A 69 5.56 -16.49 -19.13
C ARG A 69 4.74 -17.28 -20.15
N LYS A 70 4.29 -16.64 -21.24
CA LYS A 70 3.50 -17.30 -22.30
C LYS A 70 4.29 -18.39 -23.02
N SER A 71 5.61 -18.24 -23.17
CA SER A 71 6.49 -19.28 -23.72
C SER A 71 6.91 -20.37 -22.73
N GLY A 72 6.48 -20.27 -21.46
CA GLY A 72 6.78 -21.26 -20.42
C GLY A 72 8.21 -21.20 -19.87
N ASN A 73 8.95 -20.12 -20.11
CA ASN A 73 10.27 -19.89 -19.54
C ASN A 73 10.16 -19.33 -18.10
N TRP A 74 9.68 -20.17 -17.18
CA TRP A 74 9.23 -19.77 -15.84
C TRP A 74 10.29 -19.04 -15.02
N GLN A 75 11.51 -19.57 -14.97
CA GLN A 75 12.58 -18.95 -14.16
C GLN A 75 12.95 -17.56 -14.66
N SER A 76 13.00 -17.40 -15.98
CA SER A 76 13.27 -16.10 -16.60
C SER A 76 12.09 -15.14 -16.42
N ALA A 77 10.86 -15.63 -16.52
CA ALA A 77 9.66 -14.85 -16.27
C ALA A 77 9.61 -14.33 -14.82
N ILE A 78 9.92 -15.17 -13.82
CA ILE A 78 10.02 -14.75 -12.41
C ILE A 78 11.03 -13.61 -12.25
N GLY A 79 12.23 -13.77 -12.83
CA GLY A 79 13.26 -12.73 -12.82
C GLY A 79 12.79 -11.43 -13.47
N ALA A 80 12.12 -11.52 -14.62
CA ALA A 80 11.60 -10.37 -15.35
C ALA A 80 10.49 -9.65 -14.58
N TYR A 81 9.53 -10.35 -13.98
CA TYR A 81 8.49 -9.73 -13.15
C TYR A 81 9.05 -9.08 -11.88
N ARG A 82 10.08 -9.65 -11.25
CA ARG A 82 10.77 -9.02 -10.11
C ARG A 82 11.52 -7.75 -10.53
N ALA A 83 12.25 -7.80 -11.64
CA ALA A 83 12.94 -6.64 -12.18
C ALA A 83 11.95 -5.53 -12.60
N LEU A 84 10.82 -5.91 -13.21
CA LEU A 84 9.74 -5.00 -13.58
C LEU A 84 9.08 -4.38 -12.34
N ARG A 85 8.79 -5.18 -11.31
CA ARG A 85 8.28 -4.70 -10.03
C ARG A 85 9.15 -3.58 -9.47
N ASP A 86 10.46 -3.77 -9.44
CA ASP A 86 11.40 -2.83 -8.82
C ASP A 86 11.53 -1.50 -9.58
N ARG A 87 10.88 -1.36 -10.75
CA ARG A 87 10.75 -0.08 -11.47
C ARG A 87 9.57 0.76 -11.01
N PHE A 88 8.58 0.16 -10.36
CA PHE A 88 7.41 0.88 -9.88
C PHE A 88 7.65 1.39 -8.46
N GLU A 89 6.94 2.46 -8.09
CA GLU A 89 6.97 2.97 -6.72
C GLU A 89 6.53 1.87 -5.75
N LYS A 90 7.23 1.78 -4.61
CA LYS A 90 6.85 0.84 -3.55
C LYS A 90 5.41 1.10 -3.15
N SER A 91 4.60 0.05 -3.05
CA SER A 91 3.15 0.11 -2.78
C SER A 91 2.26 0.67 -3.91
N SER A 92 2.78 0.92 -5.11
CA SER A 92 1.90 1.09 -6.29
C SER A 92 1.19 -0.22 -6.64
N ASP A 93 0.06 -0.11 -7.33
CA ASP A 93 -0.74 -1.28 -7.69
C ASP A 93 0.04 -2.21 -8.63
N GLU A 94 0.81 -1.64 -9.56
CA GLU A 94 1.70 -2.37 -10.45
C GLU A 94 2.84 -3.07 -9.71
N TYR A 95 3.44 -2.43 -8.70
CA TYR A 95 4.44 -3.05 -7.84
C TYR A 95 3.86 -4.31 -7.16
N LEU A 96 2.68 -4.17 -6.56
CA LEU A 96 2.03 -5.27 -5.85
C LEU A 96 1.62 -6.40 -6.79
N ARG A 97 1.08 -6.06 -7.96
CA ARG A 97 0.67 -7.03 -8.98
C ARG A 97 1.86 -7.79 -9.56
N CYS A 98 2.95 -7.10 -9.93
CA CYS A 98 4.15 -7.77 -10.46
C CYS A 98 4.80 -8.70 -9.43
N GLY A 99 4.82 -8.28 -8.15
CA GLY A 99 5.28 -9.13 -7.06
C GLY A 99 4.45 -10.40 -6.91
N ALA A 100 3.12 -10.27 -6.91
CA ALA A 100 2.21 -11.40 -6.80
C ALA A 100 2.30 -12.37 -8.00
N ILE A 101 2.48 -11.86 -9.22
CA ILE A 101 2.71 -12.71 -10.39
C ILE A 101 4.02 -13.50 -10.21
N ALA A 102 5.10 -12.85 -9.78
CA ALA A 102 6.36 -13.54 -9.52
C ALA A 102 6.22 -14.63 -8.44
N ASP A 103 5.44 -14.38 -7.38
CA ASP A 103 5.16 -15.35 -6.33
C ASP A 103 4.32 -16.53 -6.84
N VAL A 104 3.29 -16.28 -7.66
CA VAL A 104 2.49 -17.32 -8.31
C VAL A 104 3.38 -18.18 -9.21
N LEU A 105 4.22 -17.57 -10.04
CA LEU A 105 5.12 -18.29 -10.93
C LEU A 105 6.14 -19.12 -10.14
N ALA A 106 6.70 -18.59 -9.06
CA ALA A 106 7.61 -19.33 -8.19
C ALA A 106 6.94 -20.51 -7.47
N GLY A 107 5.65 -20.39 -7.15
CA GLY A 107 4.84 -21.47 -6.58
C GLY A 107 4.25 -22.44 -7.62
N SER A 108 4.38 -22.13 -8.92
CA SER A 108 3.83 -22.95 -10.01
C SER A 108 4.89 -23.93 -10.51
N ARG A 109 4.76 -25.20 -10.14
CA ARG A 109 5.62 -26.25 -10.70
C ARG A 109 5.17 -26.53 -12.14
N ASP A 110 6.10 -26.44 -13.10
CA ASP A 110 5.86 -26.69 -14.52
C ASP A 110 4.72 -25.87 -15.14
N GLY A 111 4.49 -24.65 -14.63
CA GLY A 111 3.41 -23.77 -15.11
C GLY A 111 2.01 -24.14 -14.60
N ILE A 112 1.93 -24.99 -13.57
CA ILE A 112 0.67 -25.37 -12.93
C ILE A 112 0.63 -24.80 -11.52
N TYR A 113 -0.33 -23.91 -11.27
CA TYR A 113 -0.59 -23.39 -9.92
C TYR A 113 -1.72 -24.18 -9.26
N LYS A 114 -1.45 -24.82 -8.12
CA LYS A 114 -2.47 -25.58 -7.37
C LYS A 114 -3.03 -24.83 -6.16
N GLY A 115 -2.49 -23.64 -5.83
CA GLY A 115 -2.87 -22.92 -4.61
C GLY A 115 -2.54 -23.68 -3.32
N ALA A 116 -2.59 -22.99 -2.18
CA ALA A 116 -2.29 -23.60 -0.88
C ALA A 116 -3.36 -24.61 -0.40
N GLY A 117 -4.60 -24.52 -0.91
CA GLY A 117 -5.72 -25.40 -0.54
C GLY A 117 -5.76 -26.76 -1.24
N ALA A 118 -4.99 -26.96 -2.32
CA ALA A 118 -4.91 -28.27 -2.97
C ALA A 118 -4.04 -29.28 -2.19
N ALA A 119 -3.24 -28.82 -1.22
CA ALA A 119 -2.48 -29.70 -0.34
C ALA A 119 -3.39 -30.52 0.61
N THR A 120 -4.65 -30.11 0.79
CA THR A 120 -5.64 -30.80 1.65
C THR A 120 -6.58 -31.74 0.90
N GLY A 121 -6.35 -32.03 -0.38
CA GLY A 121 -7.09 -33.07 -1.10
C GLY A 121 -8.54 -32.70 -1.47
N ALA A 122 -8.84 -31.41 -1.65
CA ALA A 122 -10.14 -31.00 -2.19
C ALA A 122 -10.24 -31.39 -3.68
N GLU A 123 -11.09 -32.38 -3.98
CA GLU A 123 -11.43 -32.80 -5.34
C GLU A 123 -12.07 -31.63 -6.12
N GLY A 124 -11.57 -31.37 -7.32
CA GLY A 124 -12.14 -30.37 -8.24
C GLY A 124 -11.27 -29.14 -8.54
N THR A 125 -10.02 -29.07 -8.07
CA THR A 125 -9.15 -27.93 -8.40
C THR A 125 -8.69 -28.02 -9.86
N GLU A 126 -9.40 -27.34 -10.75
CA GLU A 126 -9.13 -27.25 -12.18
C GLU A 126 -7.66 -26.81 -12.39
N VAL A 127 -6.86 -27.69 -12.99
CA VAL A 127 -5.44 -27.44 -13.28
C VAL A 127 -5.37 -26.39 -14.38
N LYS A 128 -5.20 -25.12 -14.01
CA LYS A 128 -5.04 -24.03 -14.98
C LYS A 128 -3.56 -23.72 -15.21
N LYS A 129 -3.18 -23.63 -16.48
CA LYS A 129 -1.83 -23.26 -16.89
C LYS A 129 -1.64 -21.76 -16.69
N VAL A 130 -0.61 -21.36 -15.93
CA VAL A 130 -0.26 -19.93 -15.75
C VAL A 130 0.41 -19.32 -16.98
N SER A 131 0.60 -20.08 -18.07
CA SER A 131 0.93 -19.55 -19.40
C SER A 131 -0.19 -18.66 -19.94
N ASP A 132 -1.44 -18.97 -19.61
CA ASP A 132 -2.60 -18.29 -20.18
C ASP A 132 -3.11 -17.23 -19.20
N ASP A 133 -3.69 -16.15 -19.72
CA ASP A 133 -4.10 -15.00 -18.89
C ASP A 133 -5.24 -15.39 -17.92
N GLU A 134 -6.16 -16.24 -18.36
CA GLU A 134 -7.21 -16.81 -17.51
C GLU A 134 -6.65 -17.67 -16.38
N GLY A 135 -5.63 -18.49 -16.68
CA GLY A 135 -4.99 -19.35 -15.68
C GLY A 135 -4.16 -18.55 -14.68
N LEU A 136 -3.48 -17.49 -15.13
CA LEU A 136 -2.81 -16.56 -14.24
C LEU A 136 -3.81 -15.84 -13.32
N ASN A 137 -4.91 -15.31 -13.86
CA ASN A 137 -5.93 -14.64 -13.06
C ASN A 137 -6.57 -15.58 -12.02
N ALA A 138 -6.85 -16.83 -12.40
CA ALA A 138 -7.32 -17.84 -11.45
C ALA A 138 -6.31 -18.15 -10.35
N ALA A 139 -5.02 -18.23 -10.69
CA ALA A 139 -3.94 -18.43 -9.72
C ALA A 139 -3.80 -17.24 -8.75
N LEU A 140 -3.92 -16.01 -9.26
CA LEU A 140 -3.93 -14.79 -8.44
C LEU A 140 -5.16 -14.75 -7.52
N ALA A 141 -6.33 -15.20 -7.98
CA ALA A 141 -7.53 -15.33 -7.14
C ALA A 141 -7.35 -16.36 -6.02
N LEU A 142 -6.75 -17.52 -6.31
CA LEU A 142 -6.40 -18.52 -5.29
C LEU A 142 -5.37 -17.98 -4.28
N LEU A 143 -4.39 -17.20 -4.74
CA LEU A 143 -3.45 -16.52 -3.86
C LEU A 143 -4.18 -15.52 -2.95
N ALA A 144 -5.09 -14.70 -3.50
CA ALA A 144 -5.90 -13.76 -2.75
C ALA A 144 -6.75 -14.45 -1.67
N GLN A 145 -7.42 -15.56 -2.01
CA GLN A 145 -8.18 -16.38 -1.05
C GLN A 145 -7.29 -16.91 0.09
N SER A 146 -6.09 -17.40 -0.23
CA SER A 146 -5.15 -17.88 0.79
C SER A 146 -4.71 -16.75 1.74
N ARG A 147 -4.57 -15.52 1.22
CA ARG A 147 -4.27 -14.33 2.02
C ARG A 147 -5.44 -13.96 2.93
N CYS A 148 -6.68 -13.99 2.43
CA CYS A 148 -7.88 -13.80 3.26
C CYS A 148 -7.94 -14.79 4.44
N ALA A 149 -7.66 -16.07 4.20
CA ALA A 149 -7.63 -17.08 5.26
C ALA A 149 -6.57 -16.78 6.34
N ARG A 150 -5.39 -16.28 5.96
CA ARG A 150 -4.35 -15.83 6.91
C ARG A 150 -4.73 -14.57 7.66
N LEU A 151 -5.55 -13.69 7.09
CA LEU A 151 -6.03 -12.50 7.80
C LEU A 151 -6.95 -12.89 8.96
N LYS A 152 -7.80 -13.91 8.80
CA LYS A 152 -8.69 -14.39 9.88
C LYS A 152 -7.92 -14.77 11.15
N SER A 153 -6.76 -15.40 11.01
CA SER A 153 -5.94 -15.77 12.18
C SER A 153 -5.33 -14.57 12.90
N LYS A 154 -5.23 -13.40 12.24
CA LYS A 154 -4.73 -12.15 12.83
C LYS A 154 -5.82 -11.40 13.62
N ALA A 155 -7.09 -11.74 13.48
CA ALA A 155 -8.20 -11.08 14.18
C ALA A 155 -8.02 -11.09 15.72
N ALA A 156 -7.58 -12.24 16.24
CA ALA A 156 -7.34 -12.40 17.67
C ALA A 156 -6.20 -11.50 18.20
N LEU A 157 -5.23 -11.12 17.35
CA LEU A 157 -4.16 -10.20 17.74
C LEU A 157 -4.68 -8.77 17.86
N LEU A 158 -5.57 -8.34 16.96
CA LEU A 158 -6.21 -7.02 17.03
C LEU A 158 -6.97 -6.86 18.34
N GLN A 159 -7.80 -7.84 18.73
CA GLN A 159 -8.57 -7.79 19.97
C GLN A 159 -7.70 -7.71 21.24
N ARG A 160 -6.46 -8.19 21.18
CA ARG A 160 -5.52 -8.21 22.32
C ARG A 160 -4.70 -6.93 22.47
N ALA A 161 -4.70 -6.05 21.48
CA ALA A 161 -3.96 -4.79 21.53
C ALA A 161 -4.39 -3.95 22.74
N ARG A 162 -3.44 -3.45 23.52
CA ARG A 162 -3.71 -2.65 24.73
C ARG A 162 -3.53 -1.16 24.48
N THR A 163 -2.71 -0.80 23.50
CA THR A 163 -2.46 0.58 23.10
C THR A 163 -2.86 0.81 21.65
N PRO A 164 -3.14 2.07 21.24
CA PRO A 164 -3.42 2.39 19.85
C PRO A 164 -2.24 2.02 18.93
N GLN A 165 -1.01 2.21 19.38
CA GLN A 165 0.19 1.88 18.60
C GLN A 165 0.34 0.37 18.40
N GLU A 166 0.04 -0.45 19.42
CA GLU A 166 0.02 -1.91 19.28
C GLU A 166 -1.05 -2.37 18.28
N LEU A 167 -2.22 -1.72 18.32
CA LEU A 167 -3.30 -1.99 17.38
C LEU A 167 -2.87 -1.65 15.96
N LEU A 168 -2.33 -0.45 15.73
CA LEU A 168 -1.90 0.02 14.41
C LEU A 168 -0.73 -0.80 13.86
N ARG A 169 0.22 -1.19 14.70
CA ARG A 169 1.32 -2.10 14.30
C ARG A 169 0.78 -3.44 13.79
N THR A 170 -0.36 -3.87 14.29
CA THR A 170 -1.02 -5.12 13.88
C THR A 170 -1.96 -4.90 12.68
N PHE A 171 -2.68 -3.77 12.65
CA PHE A 171 -3.69 -3.46 11.64
C PHE A 171 -3.11 -2.92 10.34
N GLY A 172 -2.04 -2.11 10.38
CA GLY A 172 -1.39 -1.57 9.18
C GLY A 172 -0.98 -2.66 8.17
N PRO A 173 -0.28 -3.73 8.60
CA PRO A 173 0.01 -4.86 7.72
C PRO A 173 -1.22 -5.60 7.20
N VAL A 174 -2.31 -5.63 7.98
CA VAL A 174 -3.60 -6.23 7.55
C VAL A 174 -4.24 -5.38 6.47
N ALA A 175 -4.23 -4.05 6.62
CA ALA A 175 -4.75 -3.11 5.65
C ALA A 175 -3.94 -3.11 4.34
N GLU A 176 -2.62 -3.28 4.41
CA GLU A 176 -1.80 -3.43 3.21
C GLU A 176 -2.06 -4.77 2.50
N GLU A 177 -2.19 -5.86 3.26
CA GLU A 177 -2.54 -7.18 2.69
C GLU A 177 -3.96 -7.18 2.09
N ALA A 178 -4.89 -6.43 2.69
CA ALA A 178 -6.23 -6.16 2.16
C ALA A 178 -6.20 -5.47 0.79
N ARG A 179 -5.43 -4.38 0.69
CA ARG A 179 -5.25 -3.66 -0.58
C ARG A 179 -4.69 -4.59 -1.66
N GLN A 180 -3.69 -5.40 -1.29
CA GLN A 180 -3.13 -6.39 -2.21
C GLN A 180 -4.19 -7.39 -2.67
N ILE A 181 -5.04 -7.90 -1.79
CA ILE A 181 -6.13 -8.82 -2.18
C ILE A 181 -7.02 -8.20 -3.26
N PHE A 182 -7.45 -6.94 -3.10
CA PHE A 182 -8.32 -6.26 -4.06
C PHE A 182 -7.64 -5.96 -5.40
N ILE A 183 -6.33 -5.69 -5.41
CA ILE A 183 -5.55 -5.51 -6.65
C ILE A 183 -5.46 -6.82 -7.44
N LEU A 184 -5.33 -7.96 -6.74
CA LEU A 184 -5.12 -9.27 -7.36
C LEU A 184 -6.42 -9.93 -7.79
N ALA A 185 -7.50 -9.72 -7.04
CA ALA A 185 -8.81 -10.27 -7.31
C ALA A 185 -9.89 -9.30 -6.82
N ALA A 186 -10.28 -8.37 -7.70
CA ALA A 186 -11.26 -7.32 -7.40
C ALA A 186 -12.62 -7.88 -6.98
N ASP A 187 -12.98 -9.07 -7.47
CA ASP A 187 -14.24 -9.75 -7.16
C ASP A 187 -14.21 -10.51 -5.81
N THR A 188 -13.09 -10.48 -5.08
CA THR A 188 -13.00 -11.14 -3.78
C THR A 188 -13.99 -10.50 -2.81
N PRO A 189 -14.90 -11.27 -2.19
CA PRO A 189 -15.84 -10.73 -1.22
C PRO A 189 -15.10 -9.99 -0.11
N PRO A 190 -15.39 -8.71 0.13
CA PRO A 190 -14.64 -7.91 1.07
C PRO A 190 -14.98 -8.26 2.52
N ASP A 191 -15.93 -9.16 2.78
CA ASP A 191 -16.50 -9.45 4.09
C ASP A 191 -15.45 -9.80 5.15
N ASP A 192 -14.52 -10.70 4.81
CA ASP A 192 -13.46 -11.14 5.72
C ASP A 192 -12.50 -9.99 6.08
N VAL A 193 -12.24 -9.10 5.13
CA VAL A 193 -11.35 -7.96 5.28
C VAL A 193 -12.05 -6.83 6.04
N ARG A 194 -13.33 -6.57 5.72
CA ARG A 194 -14.19 -5.60 6.41
C ARG A 194 -14.43 -5.99 7.86
N ALA A 195 -14.57 -7.29 8.16
CA ALA A 195 -14.65 -7.81 9.52
C ALA A 195 -13.39 -7.47 10.35
N MET A 196 -12.21 -7.50 9.73
CA MET A 196 -10.96 -7.09 10.37
C MET A 196 -10.94 -5.58 10.62
N GLY A 197 -11.38 -4.77 9.65
CA GLY A 197 -11.52 -3.32 9.82
C GLY A 197 -12.48 -2.95 10.96
N LYS A 198 -13.62 -3.65 11.03
CA LYS A 198 -14.59 -3.52 12.12
C LYS A 198 -14.00 -3.90 13.48
N THR A 199 -13.35 -5.05 13.57
CA THR A 199 -12.69 -5.51 14.81
C THR A 199 -11.65 -4.51 15.30
N ALA A 200 -10.85 -3.95 14.38
CA ALA A 200 -9.87 -2.91 14.71
C ALA A 200 -10.55 -1.62 15.19
N GLY A 201 -11.60 -1.15 14.51
CA GLY A 201 -12.36 0.04 14.90
C GLY A 201 -13.02 -0.09 16.28
N GLU A 202 -13.69 -1.22 16.54
CA GLU A 202 -14.28 -1.53 17.85
C GLU A 202 -13.22 -1.56 18.95
N ARG A 203 -12.07 -2.17 18.68
CA ARG A 203 -10.99 -2.22 19.67
C ARG A 203 -10.39 -0.86 19.94
N LEU A 204 -10.18 -0.05 18.90
CA LEU A 204 -9.68 1.32 19.04
C LEU A 204 -10.65 2.14 19.90
N ALA A 205 -11.96 2.06 19.63
CA ALA A 205 -12.99 2.71 20.42
C ALA A 205 -12.96 2.29 21.91
N GLN A 206 -12.75 1.01 22.21
CA GLN A 206 -12.59 0.53 23.59
C GLN A 206 -11.36 1.13 24.29
N ILE A 207 -10.22 1.19 23.60
CA ILE A 207 -8.99 1.81 24.12
C ILE A 207 -9.25 3.30 24.40
N HIS A 208 -9.96 3.99 23.51
CA HIS A 208 -10.36 5.39 23.69
C HIS A 208 -11.28 5.61 24.87
N MET A 209 -12.30 4.77 25.06
CA MET A 209 -13.22 4.87 26.19
C MET A 209 -12.47 4.80 27.53
N GLN A 210 -11.52 3.89 27.65
CA GLN A 210 -10.67 3.75 28.84
C GLN A 210 -9.81 5.00 29.07
N ALA A 211 -9.17 5.50 28.02
CA ALA A 211 -8.34 6.70 28.10
C ALA A 211 -9.16 7.96 28.42
N ASN A 212 -10.32 8.14 27.79
CA ASN A 212 -11.17 9.31 27.98
C ASN A 212 -11.67 9.41 29.42
N THR A 213 -12.01 8.28 30.04
CA THR A 213 -12.39 8.23 31.47
C THR A 213 -11.28 8.78 32.37
N VAL A 214 -10.02 8.42 32.10
CA VAL A 214 -8.87 8.92 32.86
C VAL A 214 -8.64 10.40 32.59
N LEU A 215 -8.71 10.83 31.33
CA LEU A 215 -8.48 12.23 30.94
C LEU A 215 -9.55 13.17 31.51
N GLN A 216 -10.82 12.80 31.46
CA GLN A 216 -11.91 13.59 32.03
C GLN A 216 -11.76 13.74 33.54
N LYS A 217 -11.39 12.67 34.25
CA LYS A 217 -11.12 12.72 35.68
C LYS A 217 -9.97 13.70 35.98
N LYS A 218 -8.86 13.61 35.25
CA LYS A 218 -7.74 14.55 35.41
C LYS A 218 -8.15 15.99 35.15
N LEU A 219 -8.90 16.24 34.08
CA LEU A 219 -9.38 17.57 33.73
C LEU A 219 -10.27 18.15 34.85
N GLN A 220 -11.19 17.34 35.37
CA GLN A 220 -12.07 17.71 36.47
C GLN A 220 -11.26 18.02 37.75
N ASP A 221 -10.27 17.20 38.10
CA ASP A 221 -9.41 17.43 39.27
C ASP A 221 -8.65 18.77 39.14
N TYR A 222 -8.10 19.08 37.98
CA TYR A 222 -7.40 20.35 37.74
C TYR A 222 -8.35 21.57 37.73
N GLN A 223 -9.58 21.41 37.25
CA GLN A 223 -10.60 22.46 37.27
C GLN A 223 -11.11 22.73 38.70
N GLN A 224 -11.44 21.69 39.46
CA GLN A 224 -11.97 21.80 40.83
C GLN A 224 -10.93 22.37 41.80
N THR A 225 -9.66 22.00 41.63
CA THR A 225 -8.57 22.56 42.43
C THR A 225 -8.22 24.01 42.07
N GLY A 226 -8.83 24.56 41.01
CA GLY A 226 -8.55 25.92 40.52
C GLY A 226 -7.12 26.10 40.03
N LYS A 227 -6.38 25.00 39.79
CA LYS A 227 -4.95 25.05 39.45
C LYS A 227 -4.68 25.68 38.10
N PHE A 228 -5.58 25.48 37.13
CA PHE A 228 -5.54 26.22 35.87
C PHE A 228 -5.67 27.74 36.04
N ARG A 229 -6.30 28.21 37.13
CA ARG A 229 -6.42 29.65 37.45
C ARG A 229 -5.27 30.18 38.31
N ARG A 230 -4.40 29.31 38.84
CA ARG A 230 -3.21 29.67 39.63
C ARG A 230 -1.95 29.00 39.07
N PRO A 231 -1.47 29.39 37.88
CA PRO A 231 -0.41 28.67 37.16
C PRO A 231 0.92 28.60 37.90
N TRP A 232 1.17 29.52 38.84
CA TRP A 232 2.35 29.52 39.71
C TRP A 232 2.36 28.40 40.77
N SER A 233 1.26 27.66 40.92
CA SER A 233 1.11 26.58 41.91
C SER A 233 1.47 25.19 41.40
N PHE A 234 1.81 25.04 40.11
CA PHE A 234 2.19 23.74 39.56
C PHE A 234 3.60 23.32 40.00
N THR A 235 3.67 22.20 40.70
CA THR A 235 4.91 21.48 40.99
C THR A 235 5.54 20.93 39.71
N ASN A 236 6.84 20.61 39.74
CA ASN A 236 7.53 19.99 38.60
C ASN A 236 6.90 18.64 38.20
N ILE A 237 6.34 17.91 39.16
CA ILE A 237 5.64 16.64 38.92
C ILE A 237 4.36 16.89 38.11
N GLU A 238 3.57 17.89 38.47
CA GLU A 238 2.33 18.20 37.76
C GLU A 238 2.58 18.81 36.37
N LYS A 239 3.62 19.63 36.23
CA LYS A 239 4.06 20.11 34.91
C LYS A 239 4.43 18.95 33.99
N LYS A 240 5.09 17.92 34.53
CA LYS A 240 5.39 16.69 33.80
C LYS A 240 4.11 15.91 33.47
N ASP A 241 3.21 15.71 34.43
CA ASP A 241 1.95 14.99 34.20
C ASP A 241 1.07 15.65 33.14
N ILE A 242 0.97 16.99 33.11
CA ILE A 242 0.25 17.74 32.07
C ILE A 242 0.91 17.53 30.71
N LYS A 243 2.24 17.57 30.63
CA LYS A 243 2.97 17.32 29.38
C LYS A 243 2.77 15.88 28.87
N ASP A 244 2.86 14.90 29.76
CA ASP A 244 2.67 13.49 29.43
C ASP A 244 1.22 13.25 28.96
N THR A 245 0.25 13.90 29.61
CA THR A 245 -1.18 13.86 29.23
C THR A 245 -1.43 14.56 27.88
N ASN A 246 -0.79 15.70 27.62
CA ASN A 246 -0.82 16.39 26.33
C ASN A 246 -0.31 15.50 25.19
N LEU A 247 0.84 14.84 25.43
CA LEU A 247 1.46 13.94 24.47
C LEU A 247 0.55 12.75 24.20
N MET A 248 -0.02 12.14 25.24
CA MET A 248 -0.99 11.06 25.09
C MET A 248 -2.19 11.47 24.22
N CYS A 249 -2.76 12.66 24.41
CA CYS A 249 -3.84 13.15 23.55
C CYS A 249 -3.41 13.31 22.09
N LYS A 250 -2.21 13.84 21.83
CA LYS A 250 -1.68 13.95 20.46
C LYS A 250 -1.43 12.59 19.81
N ASP A 251 -0.88 11.65 20.56
CA ASP A 251 -0.64 10.28 20.09
C ASP A 251 -1.95 9.56 19.77
N MET A 252 -3.00 9.77 20.57
CA MET A 252 -4.35 9.26 20.30
C MET A 252 -4.96 9.85 19.03
N ALA A 253 -4.85 11.17 18.83
CA ALA A 253 -5.33 11.81 17.61
C ALA A 253 -4.57 11.33 16.37
N ALA A 254 -3.24 11.18 16.47
CA ALA A 254 -2.42 10.63 15.40
C ALA A 254 -2.83 9.19 15.06
N ALA A 255 -3.06 8.36 16.08
CA ALA A 255 -3.46 6.97 15.90
C ALA A 255 -4.81 6.84 15.17
N GLU A 256 -5.78 7.71 15.44
CA GLU A 256 -7.06 7.74 14.72
C GLU A 256 -6.89 8.09 13.24
N ARG A 257 -6.02 9.05 12.92
CA ARG A 257 -5.74 9.41 11.51
C ARG A 257 -5.02 8.28 10.76
N GLU A 258 -4.08 7.60 11.43
CA GLU A 258 -3.42 6.41 10.86
C GLU A 258 -4.43 5.28 10.64
N PHE A 259 -5.35 5.07 11.58
CA PHE A 259 -6.43 4.11 11.43
C PHE A 259 -7.33 4.44 10.23
N GLN A 260 -7.73 5.70 10.05
CA GLN A 260 -8.53 6.13 8.88
C GLN A 260 -7.83 5.83 7.56
N THR A 261 -6.53 6.12 7.49
CA THR A 261 -5.70 5.84 6.32
C THR A 261 -5.66 4.34 6.03
N ALA A 262 -5.45 3.51 7.05
CA ALA A 262 -5.48 2.06 6.92
C ALA A 262 -6.88 1.51 6.56
N LEU A 263 -7.94 2.12 7.09
CA LEU A 263 -9.32 1.74 6.83
C LEU A 263 -9.75 2.01 5.37
N ALA A 264 -9.09 2.96 4.69
CA ALA A 264 -9.27 3.18 3.25
C ALA A 264 -8.88 1.93 2.44
N SER A 265 -7.75 1.32 2.76
CA SER A 265 -7.24 0.11 2.12
C SER A 265 -8.12 -1.12 2.32
N VAL A 266 -8.92 -1.15 3.39
CA VAL A 266 -9.83 -2.25 3.74
C VAL A 266 -11.20 -2.14 3.07
N ALA A 267 -11.61 -0.94 2.64
CA ALA A 267 -12.95 -0.71 2.10
C ALA A 267 -13.20 -1.42 0.75
N GLY A 268 -12.14 -1.60 -0.05
CA GLY A 268 -12.24 -2.11 -1.42
C GLY A 268 -12.94 -1.12 -2.36
N SER A 269 -13.45 -1.63 -3.49
CA SER A 269 -14.14 -0.83 -4.52
C SER A 269 -15.65 -0.66 -4.30
N GLY A 270 -16.25 -1.38 -3.34
CA GLY A 270 -17.68 -1.33 -3.06
C GLY A 270 -18.04 -0.37 -1.92
N GLU A 271 -19.28 0.13 -1.91
CA GLU A 271 -19.81 0.90 -0.78
C GLU A 271 -19.72 0.07 0.52
N TRP A 272 -19.22 0.71 1.58
CA TRP A 272 -19.10 0.12 2.92
C TRP A 272 -19.65 1.10 3.95
N ALA A 273 -20.96 1.02 4.18
CA ALA A 273 -21.67 1.92 5.09
C ALA A 273 -21.11 1.86 6.52
N GLU A 274 -20.83 0.67 7.05
CA GLU A 274 -20.20 0.52 8.37
C GLU A 274 -18.79 1.16 8.40
N GLY A 275 -18.01 1.05 7.32
CA GLY A 275 -16.72 1.70 7.21
C GLY A 275 -16.80 3.22 7.18
N ALA A 276 -17.82 3.76 6.51
CA ALA A 276 -18.09 5.20 6.53
C ALA A 276 -18.44 5.66 7.94
N ALA A 277 -19.28 4.93 8.67
CA ALA A 277 -19.58 5.22 10.07
C ALA A 277 -18.32 5.19 10.95
N LEU A 278 -17.47 4.15 10.82
CA LEU A 278 -16.21 4.04 11.55
C LEU A 278 -15.25 5.21 11.25
N ARG A 279 -15.19 5.70 10.01
CA ARG A 279 -14.39 6.89 9.65
C ARG A 279 -14.94 8.16 10.29
N THR A 280 -16.25 8.35 10.28
CA THR A 280 -16.91 9.49 10.92
C THR A 280 -16.62 9.49 12.42
N GLU A 281 -16.87 8.38 13.11
CA GLU A 281 -16.60 8.26 14.54
C GLU A 281 -15.11 8.45 14.87
N SER A 282 -14.21 7.91 14.05
CA SER A 282 -12.76 8.10 14.18
C SER A 282 -12.37 9.58 14.02
N THR A 283 -13.01 10.29 13.09
CA THR A 283 -12.78 11.73 12.87
C THR A 283 -13.23 12.55 14.07
N GLU A 284 -14.40 12.23 14.63
CA GLU A 284 -14.91 12.86 15.84
C GLU A 284 -13.99 12.60 17.04
N ARG A 285 -13.52 11.36 17.22
CA ARG A 285 -12.57 11.02 18.30
C ARG A 285 -11.24 11.75 18.13
N ALA A 286 -10.67 11.79 16.91
CA ALA A 286 -9.45 12.56 16.63
C ALA A 286 -9.61 14.04 17.01
N ALA A 287 -10.70 14.67 16.58
CA ALA A 287 -11.00 16.07 16.89
C ALA A 287 -11.16 16.30 18.40
N ALA A 288 -11.81 15.39 19.13
CA ALA A 288 -11.95 15.46 20.58
C ALA A 288 -10.59 15.41 21.30
N TYR A 289 -9.67 14.53 20.87
CA TYR A 289 -8.33 14.47 21.45
C TYR A 289 -7.48 15.70 21.11
N GLU A 290 -7.62 16.26 19.91
CA GLU A 290 -6.97 17.52 19.56
C GLU A 290 -7.48 18.69 20.42
N GLN A 291 -8.76 18.71 20.75
CA GLN A 291 -9.34 19.68 21.67
C GLN A 291 -8.80 19.47 23.09
N LEU A 292 -8.83 18.25 23.61
CA LEU A 292 -8.27 17.93 24.93
C LEU A 292 -6.77 18.27 25.02
N ALA A 293 -6.00 18.05 23.95
CA ALA A 293 -4.61 18.46 23.88
C ALA A 293 -4.42 19.98 24.01
N LYS A 294 -5.39 20.80 23.59
CA LYS A 294 -5.33 22.27 23.79
C LYS A 294 -5.62 22.65 25.25
N GLU A 295 -6.40 21.84 25.97
CA GLU A 295 -6.74 22.08 27.38
C GLU A 295 -5.61 21.68 28.33
N PHE A 296 -4.88 20.60 28.02
CA PHE A 296 -3.70 20.16 28.78
C PHE A 296 -2.43 20.89 28.35
N VAL A 297 -2.38 22.22 28.50
CA VAL A 297 -1.18 23.02 28.25
C VAL A 297 -0.76 23.74 29.53
N VAL A 298 0.52 23.63 29.88
CA VAL A 298 1.09 24.44 30.97
C VAL A 298 1.14 25.89 30.48
N PRO A 299 0.45 26.86 31.13
CA PRO A 299 0.49 28.25 30.70
C PRO A 299 1.93 28.78 30.68
N ALA A 300 2.40 29.23 29.53
CA ALA A 300 3.68 29.93 29.42
C ALA A 300 3.47 31.37 29.91
N TYR A 301 4.28 31.80 30.88
CA TYR A 301 4.37 33.21 31.23
C TYR A 301 5.56 33.83 30.50
N GLU A 302 5.31 34.92 29.78
CA GLU A 302 6.30 35.97 29.60
C GLU A 302 6.50 36.62 30.97
N ILE A 303 7.74 36.65 31.45
CA ILE A 303 8.08 37.38 32.67
C ILE A 303 8.01 38.87 32.32
N ILE A 304 6.88 39.52 32.58
CA ILE A 304 6.82 40.99 32.58
C ILE A 304 7.41 41.43 33.92
N PHE A 305 8.71 41.75 33.91
CA PHE A 305 9.34 42.51 34.98
C PHE A 305 8.73 43.92 34.96
N TYR A 306 8.02 44.29 36.03
CA TYR A 306 7.71 45.69 36.37
C TYR A 306 8.79 46.21 37.32
#